data_AF-A0A9P6IQB8-F1
#
_entry.id   AF-A0A9P6IQB8-F1
#
_cell.length_a   1.000
_cell.length_b   1.000
_cell.length_c   1.000
_cell.angle_alpha   90.00
_cell.angle_beta   90.00
_cell.angle_gamma   90.00
#
_symmetry.space_group_name_H-M   'P 1'
#
loop_
_entity.id
_entity.type
_entity.pdbx_description
1 polymer ?
#
loop_
_entity_poly.entity_id
_entity_poly.type
_entity_poly.pdbx_seq_one_letter_code
_entity_poly.pdbx_strand_id
1 'polypeptide(L)'
;MFHLKIDKKDIDTFWQLCTHLAHLERLEIIKSSTPQQDNLSMKFPSIKELRMSSTNGFHIHIHILDLIQRCPNLTSFKYFGGEERLDHMTEDAILRIIGGMQRINVFEIYRPLDSFGSNAIELLRPHFSNIRVHLRHLEDRETSAMAQEILTSCPLLELLTAPPIEASVVTEGKHETSGVVVSSRL
;
A
#
# COMPACT_ATOMS: atom_id res chain seq x y z
N MET A 1 1.83 -21.58 -3.75
CA MET A 1 2.47 -20.25 -3.65
C MET A 1 3.97 -20.48 -3.75
N PHE A 2 4.62 -19.96 -4.78
CA PHE A 2 6.06 -20.13 -4.98
C PHE A 2 6.78 -18.94 -4.38
N HIS A 3 7.61 -19.17 -3.37
CA HIS A 3 8.48 -18.14 -2.81
C HIS A 3 9.84 -18.24 -3.51
N LEU A 4 10.11 -17.31 -4.44
CA LEU A 4 11.39 -17.23 -5.11
C LEU A 4 12.28 -16.22 -4.38
N LYS A 5 13.39 -16.70 -3.81
CA LYS A 5 14.44 -15.83 -3.30
C LYS A 5 15.41 -15.55 -4.44
N ILE A 6 15.47 -14.31 -4.90
CA ILE A 6 16.29 -13.90 -6.03
C ILE A 6 17.53 -13.20 -5.47
N ASP A 7 18.72 -13.71 -5.80
CA ASP A 7 19.95 -13.01 -5.48
C ASP A 7 20.07 -11.73 -6.32
N LYS A 8 20.75 -10.71 -5.80
CA LYS A 8 20.93 -9.42 -6.50
C LYS A 8 21.50 -9.57 -7.92
N LYS A 9 22.38 -10.55 -8.14
CA LYS A 9 22.99 -10.85 -9.44
C LYS A 9 22.01 -11.44 -10.46
N ASP A 10 20.90 -12.00 -10.00
CA ASP A 10 19.90 -12.70 -10.83
C ASP A 10 18.65 -11.84 -11.04
N ILE A 11 18.63 -10.59 -10.52
CA ILE A 11 17.47 -9.71 -10.56
C ILE A 11 17.04 -9.37 -11.99
N ASP A 12 17.99 -9.03 -12.88
CA ASP A 12 17.67 -8.66 -14.25
C ASP A 12 17.17 -9.87 -15.04
N THR A 13 17.80 -11.04 -14.84
CA THR A 13 17.33 -12.31 -15.40
C THR A 13 15.91 -12.64 -14.95
N PHE A 14 15.61 -12.44 -13.66
CA PHE A 14 14.26 -12.63 -13.12
C PHE A 14 13.24 -11.73 -13.83
N TRP A 15 13.54 -10.43 -13.97
CA TRP A 15 12.63 -9.50 -14.62
C TRP A 15 12.42 -9.82 -16.10
N GLN A 16 13.47 -10.22 -16.82
CA GLN A 16 13.36 -10.69 -18.20
C GLN A 16 12.44 -11.92 -18.28
N LEU A 17 12.63 -12.90 -17.40
CA LEU A 17 11.77 -14.08 -17.35
C LEU A 17 10.31 -13.73 -17.07
N CYS A 18 10.05 -12.78 -16.16
CA CYS A 18 8.69 -12.30 -15.86
C CYS A 18 7.96 -11.76 -17.10
N THR A 19 8.66 -11.20 -18.10
CA THR A 19 8.02 -10.76 -19.35
C THR A 19 7.51 -11.90 -20.22
N HIS A 20 8.06 -13.10 -20.06
CA HIS A 20 7.68 -14.30 -20.80
C HIS A 20 6.63 -15.16 -20.08
N LEU A 21 6.38 -14.90 -18.80
CA LEU A 21 5.39 -15.62 -18.01
C LEU A 21 3.99 -15.04 -18.24
N ALA A 22 3.37 -15.39 -19.37
CA ALA A 22 2.03 -14.91 -19.76
C ALA A 22 0.92 -15.17 -18.71
N HIS A 23 1.15 -16.09 -17.78
CA HIS A 23 0.20 -16.47 -16.73
C HIS A 23 0.59 -15.95 -15.34
N LEU A 24 1.64 -15.13 -15.22
CA LEU A 24 2.02 -14.59 -13.92
C LEU A 24 1.06 -13.46 -13.53
N GLU A 25 0.09 -13.79 -12.67
CA GLU A 25 -0.92 -12.83 -12.20
C GLU A 25 -0.56 -12.14 -10.88
N ARG A 26 0.31 -12.77 -10.08
CA ARG A 26 0.74 -12.24 -8.79
C ARG A 26 2.26 -12.14 -8.76
N LEU A 27 2.74 -10.96 -8.43
CA LEU A 27 4.15 -10.70 -8.18
C LEU A 27 4.33 -10.25 -6.74
N GLU A 28 5.24 -10.92 -6.04
CA GLU A 28 5.59 -10.61 -4.66
C GLU A 28 7.09 -10.30 -4.58
N ILE A 29 7.40 -9.10 -4.12
CA ILE A 29 8.75 -8.57 -3.99
C ILE A 29 9.11 -8.53 -2.51
N ILE A 30 10.00 -9.44 -2.12
CA ILE A 30 10.52 -9.56 -0.76
C ILE A 30 12.03 -9.38 -0.82
N LYS A 31 12.55 -8.42 -0.07
CA LYS A 31 14.00 -8.23 0.11
C LYS A 31 14.80 -8.15 -1.20
N SER A 32 14.23 -7.57 -2.26
CA SER A 32 14.88 -7.47 -3.57
C SER A 32 15.34 -6.04 -3.89
N SER A 33 16.37 -5.96 -4.71
CA SER A 33 16.72 -4.72 -5.43
C SER A 33 15.75 -4.51 -6.59
N THR A 34 15.56 -3.26 -7.04
CA THR A 34 14.91 -2.98 -8.31
C THR A 34 15.74 -3.47 -9.49
N PRO A 35 15.12 -3.72 -10.66
CA PRO A 35 15.90 -3.83 -11.90
C PRO A 35 16.71 -2.54 -12.10
N GLN A 36 17.91 -2.65 -12.66
CA GLN A 36 18.67 -1.47 -13.05
C GLN A 36 17.85 -0.63 -14.04
N GLN A 37 18.02 0.70 -13.98
CA GLN A 37 17.21 1.68 -14.72
C GLN A 37 17.07 1.38 -16.21
N ASP A 38 18.02 0.69 -16.84
CA ASP A 38 18.07 0.43 -18.28
C ASP A 38 16.94 -0.46 -18.82
N ASN A 39 16.15 -1.07 -17.93
CA ASN A 39 15.11 -2.04 -18.24
C ASN A 39 13.68 -1.43 -18.29
N LEU A 40 13.53 -0.15 -18.66
CA LEU A 40 12.24 0.58 -18.66
C LEU A 40 11.19 0.05 -19.65
N SER A 41 11.59 -0.71 -20.68
CA SER A 41 10.69 -1.15 -21.75
C SER A 41 9.84 -2.38 -21.40
N MET A 42 10.19 -3.10 -20.33
CA MET A 42 9.51 -4.34 -19.95
C MET A 42 8.12 -4.07 -19.36
N LYS A 43 7.09 -4.68 -19.94
CA LYS A 43 5.70 -4.63 -19.44
C LYS A 43 5.28 -6.01 -18.92
N PHE A 44 4.44 -6.00 -17.89
CA PHE A 44 3.89 -7.18 -17.23
C PHE A 44 2.35 -7.14 -17.28
N PRO A 45 1.74 -7.28 -18.46
CA PRO A 45 0.29 -7.14 -18.64
C PRO A 45 -0.52 -8.22 -17.92
N SER A 46 0.07 -9.36 -17.58
CA SER A 46 -0.63 -10.42 -16.85
C SER A 46 -0.77 -10.14 -15.36
N ILE A 47 0.09 -9.28 -14.78
CA ILE A 47 0.12 -9.03 -13.34
C ILE A 47 -1.12 -8.23 -12.93
N LYS A 48 -1.86 -8.80 -11.97
CA LYS A 48 -3.06 -8.24 -11.34
C LYS A 48 -2.83 -7.88 -9.88
N GLU A 49 -1.89 -8.55 -9.22
CA GLU A 49 -1.57 -8.32 -7.80
C GLU A 49 -0.07 -8.11 -7.61
N LEU A 50 0.27 -7.00 -6.95
CA LEU A 50 1.63 -6.64 -6.57
C LEU A 50 1.70 -6.58 -5.05
N ARG A 51 2.56 -7.43 -4.47
CA ARG A 51 2.88 -7.43 -3.05
C ARG A 51 4.31 -6.96 -2.86
N MET A 52 4.51 -6.04 -1.94
CA MET A 52 5.84 -5.54 -1.62
C MET A 52 6.02 -5.56 -0.11
N SER A 53 7.19 -6.00 0.32
CA SER A 53 7.63 -5.79 1.70
C SER A 53 8.83 -4.86 1.70
N SER A 54 9.00 -4.07 2.78
CA SER A 54 10.17 -3.19 2.82
C SER A 54 11.45 -3.99 2.91
N THR A 55 12.49 -3.40 2.33
CA THR A 55 13.78 -4.04 2.20
C THR A 55 14.83 -2.97 2.41
N ASN A 56 15.80 -3.23 3.27
CA ASN A 56 16.87 -2.30 3.58
C ASN A 56 17.52 -1.80 2.28
N GLY A 57 17.40 -0.50 2.03
CA GLY A 57 17.98 0.19 0.86
C GLY A 57 17.08 0.25 -0.39
N PHE A 58 15.85 -0.26 -0.34
CA PHE A 58 14.89 -0.02 -1.42
C PHE A 58 14.10 1.26 -1.16
N HIS A 59 14.49 2.30 -1.87
CA HIS A 59 13.74 3.55 -1.92
C HIS A 59 12.46 3.34 -2.73
N ILE A 60 11.45 2.73 -2.12
CA ILE A 60 10.16 2.43 -2.74
C ILE A 60 9.57 3.66 -3.42
N HIS A 61 9.75 4.83 -2.82
CA HIS A 61 9.28 6.11 -3.35
C HIS A 61 9.87 6.47 -4.72
N ILE A 62 11.06 5.98 -5.09
CA ILE A 62 11.69 6.29 -6.38
C ILE A 62 11.14 5.38 -7.48
N HIS A 63 11.04 4.08 -7.22
CA HIS A 63 10.84 3.09 -8.28
C HIS A 63 9.42 2.51 -8.37
N ILE A 64 8.56 2.77 -7.38
CA ILE A 64 7.24 2.15 -7.34
C ILE A 64 6.37 2.56 -8.52
N LEU A 65 6.47 3.81 -8.96
CA LEU A 65 5.70 4.33 -10.08
C LEU A 65 6.07 3.60 -11.38
N ASP A 66 7.37 3.42 -11.63
CA ASP A 66 7.85 2.68 -12.80
C ASP A 66 7.31 1.27 -12.81
N LEU A 67 7.28 0.59 -11.66
CA LEU A 67 6.76 -0.77 -11.56
C LEU A 67 5.24 -0.84 -11.82
N ILE A 68 4.48 0.10 -11.27
CA ILE A 68 3.02 0.17 -11.46
C ILE A 68 2.67 0.46 -12.92
N GLN A 69 3.37 1.39 -13.57
CA GLN A 69 3.15 1.70 -14.99
C GLN A 69 3.41 0.51 -15.91
N ARG A 70 4.29 -0.41 -15.51
CA ARG A 70 4.57 -1.65 -16.25
C ARG A 70 3.48 -2.71 -16.06
N CYS A 71 2.62 -2.57 -15.06
CA CYS A 71 1.55 -3.51 -14.75
C CYS A 71 0.17 -2.88 -15.05
N PRO A 72 -0.22 -2.70 -16.33
CA PRO A 72 -1.43 -1.95 -16.70
C PRO A 72 -2.73 -2.59 -16.21
N ASN A 73 -2.71 -3.88 -15.89
CA ASN A 73 -3.86 -4.62 -15.36
C ASN A 73 -3.78 -4.83 -13.84
N LEU A 74 -2.90 -4.08 -13.15
CA LEU A 74 -2.77 -4.15 -11.70
C LEU A 74 -4.05 -3.68 -11.03
N THR A 75 -4.64 -4.54 -10.21
CA THR A 75 -5.89 -4.28 -9.47
C THR A 75 -5.73 -4.41 -7.96
N SER A 76 -4.67 -5.08 -7.51
CA SER A 76 -4.36 -5.27 -6.10
C SER A 76 -2.95 -4.81 -5.80
N PHE A 77 -2.82 -3.90 -4.84
CA PHE A 77 -1.55 -3.47 -4.28
C PHE A 77 -1.53 -3.72 -2.77
N LYS A 78 -0.47 -4.36 -2.29
CA LYS A 78 -0.28 -4.65 -0.88
C LYS A 78 1.13 -4.31 -0.44
N TYR A 79 1.25 -3.46 0.58
CA TYR A 79 2.53 -3.09 1.18
C TYR A 79 2.63 -3.57 2.62
N PHE A 80 3.61 -4.44 2.87
CA PHE A 80 3.95 -5.01 4.17
C PHE A 80 5.30 -4.45 4.61
N GLY A 81 5.35 -3.21 5.11
CA GLY A 81 6.64 -2.62 5.49
C GLY A 81 7.37 -3.43 6.58
N GLY A 82 8.70 -3.32 6.62
CA GLY A 82 9.57 -4.03 7.57
C GLY A 82 9.52 -3.46 8.98
N GLU A 83 10.07 -4.18 9.95
CA GLU A 83 10.09 -3.75 11.37
C GLU A 83 11.07 -2.60 11.65
N GLU A 84 11.94 -2.30 10.69
CA GLU A 84 12.97 -1.29 10.84
C GLU A 84 12.39 0.12 10.60
N ARG A 85 12.65 1.05 11.54
CA ARG A 85 12.19 2.46 11.59
C ARG A 85 12.63 3.36 10.43
N LEU A 86 13.24 2.81 9.37
CA LEU A 86 13.80 3.61 8.28
C LEU A 86 13.04 3.46 6.96
N ASP A 87 12.07 2.54 6.88
CA ASP A 87 11.38 2.19 5.64
C ASP A 87 9.91 2.61 5.65
N HIS A 88 9.68 3.89 5.96
CA HIS A 88 8.36 4.48 5.94
C HIS A 88 7.94 4.82 4.49
N MET A 89 6.69 4.50 4.15
CA MET A 89 6.11 4.89 2.88
C MET A 89 5.60 6.34 3.01
N THR A 90 6.15 7.24 2.21
CA THR A 90 5.74 8.65 2.20
C THR A 90 4.38 8.83 1.51
N GLU A 91 3.65 9.89 1.84
CA GLU A 91 2.41 10.24 1.13
C GLU A 91 2.65 10.38 -0.38
N ASP A 92 3.73 11.03 -0.82
CA ASP A 92 4.05 11.16 -2.25
C ASP A 92 4.15 9.79 -2.95
N ALA A 93 4.73 8.79 -2.30
CA ALA A 93 4.78 7.43 -2.84
C ALA A 93 3.37 6.82 -2.96
N ILE A 94 2.52 7.03 -1.94
CA ILE A 94 1.12 6.58 -1.93
C ILE A 94 0.32 7.25 -3.05
N LEU A 95 0.43 8.57 -3.21
CA LEU A 95 -0.22 9.33 -4.27
C LEU A 95 0.19 8.81 -5.65
N ARG A 96 1.49 8.55 -5.85
CA ARG A 96 2.01 7.94 -7.09
C ARG A 96 1.47 6.54 -7.33
N ILE A 97 1.34 5.73 -6.28
CA ILE A 97 0.78 4.38 -6.37
C ILE A 97 -0.68 4.46 -6.82
N ILE A 98 -1.50 5.23 -6.10
CA ILE A 98 -2.94 5.35 -6.37
C ILE A 98 -3.14 5.96 -7.77
N GLY A 99 -2.45 7.06 -8.08
CA GLY A 99 -2.57 7.73 -9.38
C GLY A 99 -2.04 6.91 -10.56
N GLY A 100 -1.10 5.99 -10.32
CA GLY A 100 -0.58 5.08 -11.35
C GLY A 100 -1.48 3.89 -11.64
N MET A 101 -2.33 3.49 -10.69
CA MET A 101 -3.22 2.35 -10.85
C MET A 101 -4.53 2.78 -11.52
N GLN A 102 -4.76 2.33 -12.76
CA GLN A 102 -5.98 2.66 -13.49
C GLN A 102 -7.25 2.04 -12.90
N ARG A 103 -7.10 0.93 -12.16
CA ARG A 103 -8.19 0.19 -11.52
C ARG A 103 -7.69 -0.31 -10.17
N ILE A 104 -8.30 0.12 -9.08
CA ILE A 104 -7.91 -0.33 -7.74
C ILE A 104 -9.10 -1.07 -7.13
N ASN A 105 -8.92 -2.37 -6.91
CA ASN A 105 -9.90 -3.24 -6.27
C ASN A 105 -9.44 -3.62 -4.85
N VAL A 106 -8.14 -3.69 -4.60
CA VAL A 106 -7.58 -4.01 -3.29
C VAL A 106 -6.40 -3.10 -3.03
N PHE A 107 -6.45 -2.37 -1.92
CA PHE A 107 -5.37 -1.50 -1.48
C PHE A 107 -5.11 -1.72 0.01
N GLU A 108 -3.95 -2.31 0.31
CA GLU A 108 -3.61 -2.69 1.67
C GLU A 108 -2.25 -2.14 2.07
N ILE A 109 -2.19 -1.40 3.17
CA ILE A 109 -0.96 -0.91 3.77
C ILE A 109 -0.92 -1.35 5.24
N TYR A 110 0.08 -2.16 5.59
CA TYR A 110 0.20 -2.83 6.89
C TYR A 110 1.20 -2.18 7.85
N ARG A 111 1.54 -0.90 7.68
CA ARG A 111 2.48 -0.16 8.53
C ARG A 111 1.97 1.24 8.86
N PRO A 112 2.50 1.84 9.95
CA PRO A 112 2.32 3.26 10.20
C PRO A 112 2.72 4.03 8.95
N LEU A 113 1.79 4.86 8.50
CA LEU A 113 2.05 5.82 7.44
C LEU A 113 2.45 7.10 8.13
N ASP A 114 3.67 7.57 7.90
CA ASP A 114 4.11 8.89 8.39
C ASP A 114 3.19 10.00 7.87
N SER A 115 2.47 9.72 6.78
CA SER A 115 1.52 10.63 6.16
C SER A 115 0.53 9.84 5.27
N PHE A 116 -0.72 9.74 5.71
CA PHE A 116 -1.84 9.39 4.85
C PHE A 116 -2.89 10.51 4.91
N GLY A 117 -2.64 11.56 4.14
CA GLY A 117 -3.41 12.80 4.20
C GLY A 117 -4.68 12.79 3.36
N SER A 118 -5.34 13.95 3.36
CA SER A 118 -6.54 14.21 2.56
C SER A 118 -6.32 13.96 1.07
N ASN A 119 -5.12 14.23 0.54
CA ASN A 119 -4.82 14.03 -0.88
C ASN A 119 -4.92 12.54 -1.27
N ALA A 120 -4.45 11.63 -0.41
CA ALA A 120 -4.55 10.20 -0.67
C ALA A 120 -6.01 9.73 -0.68
N ILE A 121 -6.82 10.26 0.24
CA ILE A 121 -8.27 10.02 0.27
C ILE A 121 -8.95 10.56 -0.98
N GLU A 122 -8.63 11.78 -1.40
CA GLU A 122 -9.21 12.39 -2.61
C GLU A 122 -8.93 11.56 -3.85
N LEU A 123 -7.72 11.01 -4.00
CA LEU A 123 -7.37 10.12 -5.10
C LEU A 123 -8.04 8.74 -5.02
N LEU A 124 -8.26 8.21 -3.81
CA LEU A 124 -8.96 6.92 -3.63
C LEU A 124 -10.48 7.04 -3.76
N ARG A 125 -11.05 8.23 -3.51
CA ARG A 125 -12.49 8.47 -3.48
C ARG A 125 -13.26 7.92 -4.68
N PRO A 126 -12.78 8.08 -5.94
CA PRO A 126 -13.46 7.51 -7.12
C PRO A 126 -13.57 5.97 -7.09
N HIS A 127 -12.72 5.30 -6.32
CA HIS A 127 -12.65 3.85 -6.22
C HIS A 127 -13.44 3.27 -5.04
N PHE A 128 -13.87 4.08 -4.08
CA PHE A 128 -14.49 3.64 -2.82
C PHE A 128 -15.68 2.69 -2.98
N SER A 129 -16.46 2.82 -4.05
CA SER A 129 -17.60 1.93 -4.32
C SER A 129 -17.23 0.46 -4.59
N ASN A 130 -15.98 0.19 -4.99
CA ASN A 130 -15.54 -1.14 -5.46
C ASN A 130 -14.20 -1.62 -4.86
N ILE A 131 -13.57 -0.81 -4.00
CA ILE A 131 -12.25 -1.09 -3.45
C ILE A 131 -12.34 -1.69 -2.05
N ARG A 132 -11.61 -2.79 -1.83
CA ARG A 132 -11.30 -3.33 -0.51
C ARG A 132 -10.07 -2.63 0.03
N VAL A 133 -10.23 -1.98 1.17
CA VAL A 133 -9.19 -1.15 1.77
C VAL A 133 -8.82 -1.71 3.13
N HIS A 134 -7.52 -1.92 3.33
CA HIS A 134 -6.92 -2.14 4.65
C HIS A 134 -5.96 -1.00 4.96
N LEU A 135 -6.38 -0.08 5.81
CA LEU A 135 -5.53 0.98 6.34
C LEU A 135 -5.27 0.70 7.81
N ARG A 136 -4.02 0.45 8.16
CA ARG A 136 -3.59 0.23 9.54
C ARG A 136 -2.72 1.39 10.01
N HIS A 137 -2.86 1.75 11.28
CA HIS A 137 -2.00 2.71 11.96
C HIS A 137 -1.94 4.06 11.23
N LEU A 138 -3.10 4.62 10.88
CA LEU A 138 -3.17 6.04 10.54
C LEU A 138 -2.65 6.85 11.74
N GLU A 139 -1.87 7.90 11.52
CA GLU A 139 -1.28 8.71 12.59
C GLU A 139 -2.28 9.77 13.10
N ASP A 140 -1.87 10.56 14.10
CA ASP A 140 -2.71 11.57 14.78
C ASP A 140 -3.13 12.74 13.87
N ARG A 141 -2.57 12.84 12.65
CA ARG A 141 -2.93 13.88 11.67
C ARG A 141 -4.23 13.55 10.94
N GLU A 142 -4.62 12.28 10.93
CA GLU A 142 -5.83 11.80 10.33
C GLU A 142 -7.01 12.12 11.24
N THR A 143 -7.72 13.19 10.89
CA THR A 143 -8.87 13.63 11.68
C THR A 143 -9.96 12.55 11.73
N SER A 144 -10.70 12.49 12.83
CA SER A 144 -11.91 11.66 12.95
C SER A 144 -12.88 11.85 11.78
N ALA A 145 -12.91 13.03 11.17
CA ALA A 145 -13.69 13.33 9.97
C ALA A 145 -13.24 12.50 8.75
N MET A 146 -11.94 12.30 8.53
CA MET A 146 -11.44 11.46 7.44
C MET A 146 -11.80 10.00 7.66
N ALA A 147 -11.63 9.48 8.88
CA ALA A 147 -12.05 8.13 9.21
C ALA A 147 -13.55 7.94 8.96
N GLN A 148 -14.37 8.91 9.38
CA GLN A 148 -15.81 8.90 9.13
C GLN A 148 -16.13 8.92 7.63
N GLU A 149 -15.46 9.76 6.83
CA GLU A 149 -15.64 9.81 5.38
C GLU A 149 -15.36 8.45 4.73
N ILE A 150 -14.26 7.79 5.10
CA ILE A 150 -13.91 6.46 4.58
C ILE A 150 -14.99 5.45 4.96
N LEU A 151 -15.40 5.43 6.23
CA LEU A 151 -16.42 4.51 6.74
C LEU A 151 -17.76 4.68 6.02
N THR A 152 -18.15 5.91 5.69
CA THR A 152 -19.42 6.18 4.99
C THR A 152 -19.35 5.96 3.48
N SER A 153 -18.16 6.14 2.88
CA SER A 153 -18.02 6.17 1.43
C SER A 153 -17.49 4.85 0.84
N CYS A 154 -16.84 4.01 1.65
CA CYS A 154 -16.20 2.77 1.23
C CYS A 154 -16.96 1.53 1.76
N PRO A 155 -18.04 1.07 1.10
CA PRO A 155 -18.87 -0.04 1.57
C PRO A 155 -18.12 -1.38 1.67
N LEU A 156 -17.02 -1.55 0.94
CA LEU A 156 -16.17 -2.74 0.97
C LEU A 156 -14.91 -2.56 1.83
N LEU A 157 -14.86 -1.53 2.69
CA LEU A 157 -13.82 -1.38 3.69
C LEU A 157 -13.81 -2.63 4.58
N GLU A 158 -12.64 -3.22 4.80
CA GLU A 158 -12.50 -4.42 5.63
C GLU A 158 -11.77 -4.15 6.94
N LEU A 159 -10.84 -3.19 6.92
CA LEU A 159 -10.07 -2.81 8.10
C LEU A 159 -9.65 -1.35 8.04
N LEU A 160 -10.02 -0.62 9.08
CA LEU A 160 -9.52 0.73 9.37
C LEU A 160 -9.04 0.76 10.83
N THR A 161 -7.75 1.01 11.02
CA THR A 161 -7.16 1.25 12.34
C THR A 161 -6.69 2.70 12.41
N ALA A 162 -7.35 3.48 13.26
CA ALA A 162 -7.01 4.87 13.53
C ALA A 162 -6.54 5.00 15.00
N PRO A 163 -5.85 6.09 15.36
CA PRO A 163 -5.54 6.39 16.75
C PRO A 163 -6.84 6.45 17.57
N PRO A 164 -6.77 6.24 18.90
CA PRO A 164 -7.88 6.57 19.79
C PRO A 164 -8.34 8.00 19.48
N ILE A 165 -9.64 8.20 19.26
CA ILE A 165 -10.20 9.55 19.35
C ILE A 165 -10.08 9.91 20.83
N GLU A 166 -9.13 10.76 21.19
CA GLU A 166 -9.13 11.40 22.49
C GLU A 166 -10.37 12.28 22.56
N ALA A 167 -11.49 11.69 23.01
CA ALA A 167 -12.58 12.48 23.53
C ALA A 167 -11.98 13.19 24.74
N SER A 168 -11.62 14.46 24.57
CA SER A 168 -11.19 15.33 25.66
C SER A 168 -12.39 15.57 26.57
N VAL A 169 -12.75 14.54 27.33
CA VAL A 169 -13.58 14.65 28.50
C VAL A 169 -12.64 15.20 29.56
N VAL A 170 -12.80 16.49 29.86
CA VAL A 170 -12.16 17.13 31.01
C VAL A 170 -12.76 16.48 32.26
N THR A 171 -12.23 15.33 32.64
CA THR A 171 -12.46 14.72 33.95
C THR A 171 -11.11 14.63 34.64
N GLU A 172 -10.97 15.39 35.72
CA GLU A 172 -9.82 15.37 36.60
C GLU A 172 -9.56 13.93 37.06
N GLY A 173 -8.52 13.29 36.53
CA GLY A 173 -7.95 12.06 37.09
C GLY A 173 -8.00 10.83 36.17
N LYS A 174 -6.80 10.45 35.71
CA LYS A 174 -6.41 9.21 35.00
C LYS A 174 -6.79 9.12 33.50
N HIS A 175 -5.76 9.27 32.66
CA HIS A 175 -5.81 8.92 31.24
C HIS A 175 -5.57 7.40 31.06
N GLU A 176 -6.58 6.67 30.60
CA GLU A 176 -6.40 5.39 29.91
C GLU A 176 -6.78 5.59 28.44
N THR A 177 -5.85 5.35 27.51
CA THR A 177 -6.11 5.44 26.07
C THR A 177 -6.48 4.06 25.51
N SER A 178 -7.69 3.93 24.97
CA SER A 178 -8.15 2.72 24.27
C SER A 178 -8.26 2.99 22.77
N GLY A 179 -7.49 2.27 21.95
CA GLY A 179 -7.56 2.38 20.49
C GLY A 179 -8.88 1.89 19.92
N VAL A 180 -9.38 2.54 18.86
CA VAL A 180 -10.60 2.13 18.15
C VAL A 180 -10.21 1.27 16.96
N VAL A 181 -10.54 -0.02 17.01
CA VAL A 181 -10.45 -0.91 15.85
C VAL A 181 -11.85 -1.08 15.29
N VAL A 182 -12.12 -0.48 14.13
CA VAL A 182 -13.36 -0.74 13.39
C VAL A 182 -13.09 -1.86 12.39
N SER A 183 -13.64 -3.05 12.69
CA SER A 183 -13.71 -4.15 11.74
C SER A 183 -15.15 -4.27 11.27
N SER A 184 -15.41 -3.87 10.04
CA SER A 184 -16.63 -4.21 9.32
C SER A 184 -16.58 -5.69 8.98
N ARG A 185 -17.15 -6.52 9.84
CA ARG A 185 -17.65 -7.84 9.41
C ARG A 185 -19.06 -7.63 8.86
N LEU A 186 -19.14 -7.15 7.62
CA LEU A 186 -20.36 -7.25 6.81
C LEU A 186 -20.25 -8.45 5.89
#